data_AF-A0A382YAX2-F1
#
_entry.id   AF-A0A382YAX2-F1
#
_cell.length_a   1.000
_cell.length_b   1.000
_cell.length_c   1.000
_cell.angle_alpha   90.00
_cell.angle_beta   90.00
_cell.angle_gamma   90.00
#
_symmetry.space_group_name_H-M   'P 1'
#
loop_
_entity.id
_entity.type
_entity.pdbx_description
1 polymer ?
#
loop_
_entity_poly.entity_id
_entity_poly.type
_entity_poly.pdbx_seq_one_letter_code
_entity_poly.pdbx_strand_id
1 'polypeptide(L)'
;VDGTGAESFRADIGITGRRIESIGNLSDSTAKHIIDATNLTISPGFIDTHVHCDGALLMDPQHASSLRQGVTTEILGQDGLSYAPLSAKNYHIQRRYLSGILGSPPKNLDMSSV
;
A
#
# COMPACT_ATOMS: atom_id res chain seq x y z
N VAL A 1 7.00 14.85 -10.07
CA VAL A 1 8.23 14.13 -9.66
C VAL A 1 8.03 12.68 -10.02
N ASP A 2 8.87 12.08 -10.87
CA ASP A 2 8.62 10.75 -11.43
C ASP A 2 9.25 9.59 -10.64
N GLY A 3 10.02 9.90 -9.60
CA GLY A 3 10.70 8.92 -8.75
C GLY A 3 12.06 8.43 -9.29
N THR A 4 12.53 8.94 -10.42
CA THR A 4 13.84 8.57 -11.00
C THR A 4 15.02 9.26 -10.32
N GLY A 5 14.75 10.30 -9.52
CA GLY A 5 15.77 11.18 -8.94
C GLY A 5 16.15 12.37 -9.82
N ALA A 6 15.59 12.49 -11.03
CA ALA A 6 15.75 13.67 -11.88
C ALA A 6 15.03 14.91 -11.32
N GLU A 7 15.32 16.08 -11.88
CA GLU A 7 14.61 17.33 -11.55
C GLU A 7 13.10 17.21 -11.85
N SER A 8 12.29 17.87 -11.02
CA SER A 8 10.85 17.92 -11.23
C SER A 8 10.48 18.74 -12.46
N PHE A 9 9.45 18.31 -13.19
CA PHE A 9 8.92 19.01 -14.37
C PHE A 9 7.40 19.19 -14.28
N ARG A 10 6.86 20.13 -15.06
CA ARG A 10 5.40 20.34 -15.21
C ARG A 10 4.85 19.46 -16.31
N ALA A 11 3.84 18.67 -15.99
CA ALA A 11 3.11 17.82 -16.91
C ALA A 11 1.76 17.42 -16.32
N ASP A 12 0.85 17.03 -17.20
CA ASP A 12 -0.36 16.30 -16.89
C ASP A 12 -0.09 14.80 -16.97
N ILE A 13 -0.91 14.00 -16.27
CA ILE A 13 -0.84 12.53 -16.27
C ILE A 13 -2.19 11.96 -16.70
N GLY A 14 -2.19 11.21 -17.79
CA GLY A 14 -3.35 10.48 -18.29
C GLY A 14 -3.38 9.06 -17.75
N ILE A 15 -4.51 8.63 -17.20
CA ILE A 15 -4.70 7.28 -16.64
C ILE A 15 -5.86 6.59 -17.36
N THR A 16 -5.61 5.38 -17.85
CA THR A 16 -6.63 4.50 -18.45
C THR A 16 -6.64 3.17 -17.74
N GLY A 17 -7.77 2.85 -17.09
CA GLY A 17 -7.91 1.62 -16.31
C GLY A 17 -6.91 1.57 -15.15
N ARG A 18 -5.93 0.66 -15.22
CA ARG A 18 -4.90 0.45 -14.17
C ARG A 18 -3.50 0.92 -14.57
N ARG A 19 -3.37 1.72 -15.62
CA ARG A 19 -2.07 2.15 -16.17
C ARG A 19 -2.04 3.65 -16.40
N ILE A 20 -0.84 4.21 -16.23
CA ILE A 20 -0.51 5.53 -16.76
C ILE A 20 -0.35 5.35 -18.27
N GLU A 21 -1.21 6.04 -19.02
CA GLU A 21 -1.24 5.98 -20.49
C GLU A 21 -0.31 7.04 -21.10
N SER A 22 -0.28 8.23 -20.50
CA SER A 22 0.48 9.36 -21.02
C SER A 22 0.97 10.28 -19.91
N ILE A 23 2.10 10.93 -20.15
CA ILE A 23 2.65 11.99 -19.31
C ILE A 23 3.13 13.10 -20.26
N GLY A 24 2.68 14.33 -20.07
CA GLY A 24 3.03 15.46 -20.95
C GLY A 24 2.01 16.58 -20.90
N ASN A 25 1.90 17.38 -21.96
CA ASN A 25 0.80 18.34 -22.09
C ASN A 25 -0.44 17.61 -22.63
N LEU A 26 -1.52 17.58 -21.85
CA LEU A 26 -2.78 16.92 -22.19
C LEU A 26 -3.95 17.91 -22.33
N SER A 27 -3.68 19.19 -22.60
CA SER A 27 -4.70 20.24 -22.73
C SER A 27 -5.79 19.93 -23.77
N ASP A 28 -5.44 19.19 -24.82
CA ASP A 28 -6.35 18.81 -25.91
C ASP A 28 -6.98 17.42 -25.72
N SER A 29 -6.66 16.74 -24.62
CA SER A 29 -7.19 15.41 -24.30
C SER A 29 -8.55 15.51 -23.60
N THR A 30 -9.37 14.45 -23.73
CA THR A 30 -10.62 14.32 -22.99
C THR A 30 -10.51 13.25 -21.92
N ALA A 31 -11.11 13.48 -20.76
CA ALA A 31 -11.16 12.53 -19.66
C ALA A 31 -12.54 12.53 -19.00
N LYS A 32 -12.97 11.37 -18.49
CA LYS A 32 -14.23 11.25 -17.74
C LYS A 32 -14.18 11.98 -16.40
N HIS A 33 -12.99 12.05 -15.80
CA HIS A 33 -12.73 12.71 -14.53
C HIS A 33 -11.43 13.51 -14.67
N ILE A 34 -11.46 14.75 -14.20
CA ILE A 34 -10.31 15.66 -14.20
C ILE A 34 -10.07 16.09 -12.77
N ILE A 35 -8.82 15.97 -12.32
CA ILE A 35 -8.36 16.42 -11.00
C ILE A 35 -7.40 17.57 -11.23
N ASP A 36 -7.71 18.76 -10.69
CA ASP A 36 -6.81 19.90 -10.73
C ASP A 36 -5.73 19.75 -9.64
N ALA A 37 -4.50 19.49 -10.06
CA ALA A 37 -3.33 19.39 -9.20
C ALA A 37 -2.43 20.64 -9.30
N THR A 38 -2.96 21.78 -9.73
CA THR A 38 -2.20 23.03 -9.83
C THR A 38 -1.57 23.39 -8.47
N ASN A 39 -0.28 23.70 -8.48
CA ASN A 39 0.52 23.99 -7.29
C ASN A 39 0.63 22.83 -6.28
N LEU A 40 0.24 21.62 -6.68
CA LEU A 40 0.48 20.38 -5.95
C LEU A 40 1.55 19.56 -6.68
N THR A 41 2.09 18.57 -5.98
CA THR A 41 3.03 17.60 -6.54
C THR A 41 2.31 16.30 -6.82
N ILE A 42 2.47 15.78 -8.04
CA ILE A 42 2.14 14.38 -8.34
C ILE A 42 3.43 13.56 -8.31
N SER A 43 3.37 12.41 -7.63
CA SER A 43 4.44 11.42 -7.51
C SER A 43 3.89 10.01 -7.71
N PRO A 44 4.76 9.01 -7.93
CA PRO A 44 4.40 7.63 -7.64
C PRO A 44 3.86 7.48 -6.22
N GLY A 45 2.94 6.54 -6.02
CA GLY A 45 2.51 6.16 -4.68
C GLY A 45 3.68 5.60 -3.87
N PHE A 46 3.71 5.87 -2.57
CA PHE A 46 4.82 5.47 -1.73
C PHE A 46 4.80 3.96 -1.49
N ILE A 47 6.00 3.39 -1.42
CA ILE A 47 6.22 2.01 -1.04
C ILE A 47 6.75 2.03 0.38
N ASP A 48 5.93 1.58 1.34
CA ASP A 48 6.40 1.38 2.71
C ASP A 48 7.16 0.07 2.79
N THR A 49 8.48 0.20 2.92
CA THR A 49 9.39 -0.94 2.95
C THR A 49 9.48 -1.59 4.32
N HIS A 50 8.95 -0.98 5.38
CA HIS A 50 9.08 -1.47 6.74
C HIS A 50 7.84 -1.16 7.58
N VAL A 51 6.84 -2.04 7.49
CA VAL A 51 5.59 -1.91 8.23
C VAL A 51 5.18 -3.22 8.90
N HIS A 52 4.44 -3.10 10.00
CA HIS A 52 3.94 -4.19 10.83
C HIS A 52 2.40 -4.21 10.84
N CYS A 53 1.78 -4.36 9.66
CA CYS A 53 0.33 -4.32 9.50
C CYS A 53 -0.29 -5.67 9.10
N ASP A 54 0.48 -6.76 9.14
CA ASP A 54 0.11 -8.11 8.68
C ASP A 54 -1.25 -8.57 9.22
N GLY A 55 -1.47 -8.40 10.52
CA GLY A 55 -2.74 -8.74 11.17
C GLY A 55 -3.79 -7.64 11.09
N ALA A 56 -3.37 -6.37 11.06
CA ALA A 56 -4.26 -5.22 10.96
C ALA A 56 -4.99 -5.18 9.62
N LEU A 57 -4.29 -5.42 8.50
CA LEU A 57 -4.85 -5.46 7.14
C LEU A 57 -5.94 -6.52 6.99
N LEU A 58 -5.81 -7.65 7.69
CA LEU A 58 -6.80 -8.72 7.68
C LEU A 58 -8.09 -8.38 8.44
N MET A 59 -8.04 -7.35 9.30
CA MET A 59 -9.19 -6.87 10.07
C MET A 59 -9.81 -5.61 9.48
N ASP A 60 -8.98 -4.70 8.95
CA ASP A 60 -9.38 -3.49 8.26
C ASP A 60 -8.65 -3.38 6.91
N PRO A 61 -9.23 -3.98 5.85
CA PRO A 61 -8.62 -3.94 4.52
C PRO A 61 -8.58 -2.54 3.90
N GLN A 62 -9.31 -1.55 4.44
CA GLN A 62 -9.24 -0.18 3.92
C GLN A 62 -7.89 0.47 4.26
N HIS A 63 -7.31 0.12 5.42
CA HIS A 63 -5.99 0.56 5.86
C HIS A 63 -5.76 2.06 5.73
N ALA A 64 -6.76 2.82 6.20
CA ALA A 64 -6.86 4.24 5.91
C ALA A 64 -5.76 5.09 6.58
N SER A 65 -5.02 4.55 7.56
CA SER A 65 -3.84 5.19 8.15
C SER A 65 -2.69 5.30 7.14
N SER A 66 -2.47 4.27 6.33
CA SER A 66 -1.39 4.21 5.35
C SER A 66 -1.75 5.00 4.09
N LEU A 67 -2.98 4.83 3.58
CA LEU A 67 -3.48 5.57 2.42
C LEU A 67 -3.43 7.09 2.60
N ARG A 68 -3.75 7.59 3.80
CA ARG A 68 -3.70 9.05 4.11
C ARG A 68 -2.29 9.62 4.10
N GLN A 69 -1.27 8.77 4.17
CA GLN A 69 0.14 9.16 4.06
C GLN A 69 0.67 9.05 2.63
N GLY A 70 -0.15 8.56 1.68
CA GLY A 70 0.25 8.39 0.28
C GLY A 70 0.87 7.03 -0.05
N VAL A 71 0.86 6.08 0.90
CA VAL A 71 1.34 4.72 0.68
C VAL A 71 0.34 3.95 -0.19
N THR A 72 0.86 3.27 -1.21
CA THR A 72 0.07 2.43 -2.13
C THR A 72 0.56 0.98 -2.18
N THR A 73 1.70 0.69 -1.57
CA THR A 73 2.27 -0.66 -1.48
C THR A 73 3.03 -0.80 -0.17
N GLU A 74 2.89 -1.96 0.46
CA GLU A 74 3.51 -2.28 1.74
C GLU A 74 4.24 -3.63 1.65
N ILE A 75 5.42 -3.71 2.24
CA ILE A 75 6.19 -4.95 2.34
C ILE A 75 5.99 -5.52 3.75
N LEU A 76 5.35 -6.69 3.82
CA LEU A 76 5.01 -7.39 5.08
C LEU A 76 6.08 -8.40 5.51
N GLY A 77 5.93 -8.99 6.70
CA GLY A 77 6.85 -10.02 7.21
C GLY A 77 8.16 -9.46 7.77
N GLN A 78 8.14 -8.21 8.25
CA GLN A 78 9.34 -7.51 8.72
C GLN A 78 9.91 -8.12 10.00
N ASP A 79 11.22 -7.94 10.21
CA ASP A 79 11.92 -8.32 11.44
C ASP A 79 11.80 -9.81 11.83
N GLY A 80 11.50 -10.68 10.85
CA GLY A 80 11.25 -12.11 11.10
C GLY A 80 9.90 -12.41 11.75
N LEU A 81 9.00 -11.43 11.78
CA LEU A 81 7.67 -11.53 12.36
C LEU A 81 6.64 -11.74 11.25
N SER A 82 5.94 -12.86 11.29
CA SER A 82 4.81 -13.14 10.39
C SER A 82 3.86 -14.13 11.05
N TYR A 83 2.61 -14.15 10.60
CA TYR A 83 1.62 -15.14 11.01
C TYR A 83 1.67 -16.43 10.18
N ALA A 84 2.39 -16.46 9.06
CA ALA A 84 2.55 -17.65 8.22
C ALA A 84 4.03 -17.89 7.86
N PRO A 85 4.47 -19.16 7.80
CA PRO A 85 3.70 -20.37 8.11
C PRO A 85 3.65 -20.69 9.63
N LEU A 86 2.48 -21.07 10.14
CA LEU A 86 2.25 -21.53 11.51
C LEU A 86 1.22 -22.68 11.54
N SER A 87 1.50 -23.73 12.33
CA SER A 87 0.48 -24.74 12.64
C SER A 87 -0.71 -24.12 13.37
N ALA A 88 -1.90 -24.72 13.30
CA ALA A 88 -3.10 -24.20 13.99
C ALA A 88 -2.85 -23.93 15.49
N LYS A 89 -2.09 -24.82 16.16
CA LYS A 89 -1.68 -24.64 17.57
C LYS A 89 -0.80 -23.40 17.74
N ASN A 90 0.24 -23.25 16.91
CA ASN A 90 1.18 -22.13 17.02
C ASN A 90 0.53 -20.81 16.59
N TYR A 91 -0.40 -20.84 15.64
CA TYR A 91 -1.15 -19.67 15.21
C TYR A 91 -1.87 -19.00 16.39
N HIS A 92 -2.60 -19.76 17.22
CA HIS A 92 -3.28 -19.19 18.38
C HIS A 92 -2.32 -18.56 19.40
N ILE A 93 -1.14 -19.16 19.61
CA ILE A 93 -0.11 -18.64 20.52
C ILE A 93 0.48 -17.35 19.96
N GLN A 94 0.96 -17.38 18.71
CA GLN A 94 1.62 -16.26 18.07
C GLN A 94 0.66 -15.11 17.79
N ARG A 95 -0.60 -15.38 17.45
CA ARG A 95 -1.66 -14.36 17.36
C ARG A 95 -1.75 -13.53 18.63
N ARG A 96 -1.65 -14.14 19.80
CA ARG A 96 -1.68 -13.39 21.07
C ARG A 96 -0.36 -12.66 21.30
N TYR A 97 0.76 -13.32 21.09
CA TYR A 97 2.09 -12.76 21.32
C TYR A 97 2.40 -11.54 20.44
N LEU A 98 2.11 -11.62 19.13
CA LEU A 98 2.42 -10.58 18.14
C LEU A 98 1.34 -9.50 18.01
N SER A 99 0.19 -9.65 18.69
CA SER A 99 -0.97 -8.77 18.52
C SER A 99 -0.70 -7.28 18.76
N GLY A 100 0.23 -6.95 19.65
CA GLY A 100 0.60 -5.56 19.95
C GLY A 100 1.46 -4.90 18.88
N ILE A 101 2.07 -5.68 17.99
CA ILE A 101 2.95 -5.20 16.91
C ILE A 101 2.25 -5.34 15.57
N LEU A 102 1.83 -6.56 15.20
CA LEU A 102 1.27 -6.86 13.88
C LEU A 102 -0.24 -6.60 13.77
N GLY A 103 -0.90 -6.27 14.88
CA GLY A 103 -2.35 -6.29 14.98
C GLY A 103 -2.92 -7.71 15.16
N SER A 104 -4.25 -7.80 15.27
CA SER A 104 -4.95 -9.03 15.67
C SER A 104 -5.74 -9.68 14.52
N PRO A 105 -5.15 -10.58 13.70
CA PRO A 105 -5.80 -11.20 12.54
C PRO A 105 -7.01 -12.09 12.93
N PRO A 106 -7.93 -12.49 12.04
CA PRO A 106 -9.09 -13.34 12.39
C PRO A 106 -8.72 -14.62 13.17
N LYS A 107 -9.47 -14.99 14.22
CA LYS A 107 -9.09 -16.11 15.11
C LYS A 107 -8.92 -17.48 14.44
N ASN A 108 -9.65 -17.73 13.35
CA ASN A 108 -9.74 -19.02 12.68
C ASN A 108 -9.26 -18.88 11.24
N LEU A 109 -8.02 -18.45 11.05
CA LEU A 109 -7.38 -18.35 9.74
C LEU A 109 -6.35 -19.48 9.61
N ASP A 110 -6.38 -20.19 8.48
CA ASP A 110 -5.36 -21.17 8.17
C ASP A 110 -4.08 -20.45 7.73
N MET A 111 -3.05 -20.56 8.56
CA MET A 111 -1.73 -20.00 8.29
C MET A 111 -0.68 -21.09 8.11
N SER A 112 -1.08 -22.33 7.82
CA SER A 112 -0.14 -23.45 7.69
C SER A 112 0.77 -23.34 6.45
N SER A 113 0.40 -22.51 5.48
CA SER A 113 1.19 -22.17 4.29
C SER A 113 1.23 -20.66 4.06
N VAL A 114 2.14 -20.22 3.17
CA VAL A 114 2.20 -18.86 2.60
C VAL A 114 1.36 -18.83 1.32
#